data_AF-A0AB33Z733-F1
#
_entry.id   AF-A0AB33Z733-F1
#
_cell.length_a   1.000
_cell.length_b   1.000
_cell.length_c   1.000
_cell.angle_alpha   90.00
_cell.angle_beta   90.00
_cell.angle_gamma   90.00
#
_symmetry.space_group_name_H-M   'P 1'
#
loop_
_entity.id
_entity.type
_entity.pdbx_description
1 polymer ?
#
loop_
_entity_poly.entity_id
_entity_poly.type
_entity_poly.pdbx_seq_one_letter_code
_entity_poly.pdbx_strand_id
1 'polypeptide(L)'
;MKNETLEQFKRNQKRNQEILKKLLDFVRTGEEYGIKVEESLKDKIHNAMENVAGQKLKVALVGGFSEGKTSIAVAWIERLDKESMKIDHKESSDEVKIYNIDDEIELVDTPGLFGCEVPNR
;
A
#
# COMPACT_ATOMS: atom_id res chain seq x y z
N MET A 1 -4.88 10.73 16.83
CA MET A 1 -4.55 11.57 15.64
C MET A 1 -5.04 10.85 14.38
N LYS A 2 -5.17 11.54 13.23
CA LYS A 2 -5.43 10.91 11.92
C LYS A 2 -4.09 10.67 11.24
N ASN A 3 -3.87 9.49 10.65
CA ASN A 3 -2.62 9.15 9.96
C ASN A 3 -2.49 9.99 8.67
N GLU A 4 -1.52 10.90 8.63
CA GLU A 4 -1.36 11.85 7.52
C GLU A 4 -1.00 11.17 6.19
N THR A 5 -0.22 10.09 6.24
CA THR A 5 0.14 9.28 5.07
C THR A 5 -1.08 8.63 4.43
N LEU A 6 -2.00 8.09 5.25
CA LEU A 6 -3.25 7.52 4.77
C LEU A 6 -4.14 8.58 4.10
N GLU A 7 -4.22 9.77 4.69
CA GLU A 7 -4.98 10.89 4.10
C GLU A 7 -4.37 11.35 2.77
N GLN A 8 -3.05 11.43 2.67
CA GLN A 8 -2.37 11.73 1.40
C GLN A 8 -2.62 10.64 0.35
N PHE A 9 -2.57 9.37 0.75
CA PHE A 9 -2.87 8.23 -0.13
C PHE A 9 -4.30 8.32 -0.70
N LYS A 10 -5.31 8.55 0.15
CA LYS A 10 -6.70 8.73 -0.28
C LYS A 10 -6.88 9.93 -1.22
N ARG A 11 -6.20 11.05 -0.97
CA ARG A 11 -6.20 12.20 -1.90
C ARG A 11 -5.60 11.84 -3.25
N ASN A 12 -4.51 11.08 -3.28
CA ASN A 12 -3.89 10.63 -4.52
C ASN A 12 -4.79 9.65 -5.28
N GLN A 13 -5.48 8.72 -4.60
CA GLN A 13 -6.46 7.84 -5.23
C GLN A 13 -7.57 8.63 -5.93
N LYS A 14 -8.18 9.59 -5.22
CA LYS A 14 -9.22 10.44 -5.79
C LYS A 14 -8.72 11.23 -7.01
N ARG A 15 -7.54 11.83 -6.91
CA ARG A 15 -6.90 12.56 -8.02
C ARG A 15 -6.65 11.64 -9.22
N ASN A 16 -6.16 10.42 -9.00
CA ASN A 16 -5.90 9.47 -10.07
C ASN A 16 -7.19 9.01 -10.76
N GLN A 17 -8.27 8.79 -10.01
CA GLN A 17 -9.59 8.49 -10.57
C GLN A 17 -10.11 9.63 -11.45
N GLU A 18 -9.97 10.89 -11.00
CA GLU A 18 -10.36 12.05 -11.78
C GLU A 18 -9.56 12.18 -13.09
N ILE A 19 -8.25 11.88 -13.05
CA ILE A 19 -7.39 11.88 -14.25
C ILE A 19 -7.80 10.77 -15.22
N LEU A 20 -8.02 9.54 -14.73
CA LEU A 20 -8.45 8.43 -15.57
C LEU A 20 -9.81 8.68 -16.21
N LYS A 21 -10.73 9.31 -15.49
CA LYS A 21 -12.03 9.73 -16.05
C LYS A 21 -11.86 10.74 -17.18
N LYS A 22 -11.02 11.76 -16.99
CA LYS A 22 -10.69 12.75 -18.05
C LYS A 22 -10.05 12.10 -19.26
N LEU A 23 -9.17 11.11 -19.05
CA LEU A 23 -8.56 10.36 -20.14
C LEU A 23 -9.59 9.54 -20.93
N LEU A 24 -10.52 8.88 -20.24
CA LEU A 24 -11.60 8.13 -20.88
C LEU A 24 -12.51 9.07 -21.68
N ASP A 25 -12.88 10.22 -21.12
CA ASP A 25 -13.68 11.23 -21.81
C ASP A 25 -12.96 11.73 -23.08
N PHE A 26 -11.67 12.03 -22.98
CA PHE A 26 -10.84 12.44 -24.13
C PHE A 26 -10.81 11.37 -25.25
N VAL A 27 -10.63 10.11 -24.86
CA VAL A 27 -10.64 8.97 -25.79
C VAL A 27 -11.98 8.86 -26.53
N ARG A 28 -13.10 8.95 -25.79
CA ARG A 28 -14.46 8.92 -26.37
C ARG A 28 -14.72 10.08 -27.31
N THR A 29 -14.30 11.29 -26.94
CA THR A 29 -14.37 12.46 -27.83
C THR A 29 -13.60 12.22 -29.13
N GLY A 30 -12.41 11.59 -29.07
CA GLY A 30 -11.69 11.21 -30.29
C GLY A 30 -12.49 10.30 -31.23
N GLU A 31 -13.22 9.32 -30.69
CA GLU A 31 -14.10 8.43 -31.47
C GLU A 31 -15.23 9.21 -32.17
N GLU A 32 -15.82 10.21 -31.49
CA GLU A 32 -16.85 11.09 -32.09
C GLU A 32 -16.33 11.88 -33.30
N TYR A 33 -15.04 12.22 -33.32
CA TYR A 33 -14.38 12.86 -34.46
C TYR A 33 -13.87 11.88 -35.53
N GLY A 34 -14.25 10.59 -35.44
CA GLY A 34 -13.88 9.56 -36.41
C GLY A 34 -12.47 9.01 -36.23
N ILE A 35 -11.81 9.28 -35.10
CA ILE A 35 -10.54 8.64 -34.75
C ILE A 35 -10.85 7.22 -34.31
N LYS A 36 -10.27 6.24 -35.01
CA LYS A 36 -10.39 4.85 -34.62
C LYS A 36 -9.54 4.59 -33.38
N VAL A 37 -10.19 4.27 -32.27
CA VAL A 37 -9.52 3.84 -31.03
C VAL A 37 -9.72 2.34 -30.85
N GLU A 38 -8.69 1.66 -30.35
CA GLU A 38 -8.80 0.25 -30.00
C GLU A 38 -9.63 0.06 -28.72
N GLU A 39 -10.55 -0.89 -28.74
CA GLU A 39 -11.35 -1.25 -27.55
C GLU A 39 -10.45 -1.65 -26.36
N SER A 40 -9.32 -2.32 -26.65
CA SER A 40 -8.32 -2.74 -25.66
C SER A 40 -7.76 -1.57 -24.82
N LEU A 41 -7.73 -0.36 -25.38
CA LEU A 41 -7.28 0.83 -24.67
C LEU A 41 -8.34 1.30 -23.66
N LYS A 42 -9.62 1.30 -24.06
CA LYS A 42 -10.73 1.64 -23.17
C LYS A 42 -10.84 0.64 -22.03
N ASP A 43 -10.68 -0.65 -22.32
CA ASP A 43 -10.63 -1.71 -21.30
C ASP A 43 -9.49 -1.49 -20.30
N LYS A 44 -8.29 -1.13 -20.76
CA LYS A 44 -7.15 -0.80 -19.88
C LYS A 44 -7.45 0.38 -18.96
N ILE A 45 -8.11 1.42 -19.46
CA ILE A 45 -8.49 2.59 -18.66
C ILE A 45 -9.55 2.20 -17.61
N HIS A 46 -10.56 1.42 -18.01
CA HIS A 46 -11.57 0.89 -17.08
C HIS A 46 -10.95 0.05 -15.97
N ASN A 47 -10.10 -0.92 -16.32
CA ASN A 47 -9.38 -1.75 -15.36
C ASN A 47 -8.50 -0.90 -14.42
N ALA A 48 -7.85 0.16 -14.92
CA ALA A 48 -7.08 1.06 -14.09
C ALA A 48 -7.95 1.82 -13.09
N MET A 49 -9.16 2.25 -13.48
CA MET A 49 -10.11 2.93 -12.60
C MET A 49 -10.59 2.04 -11.45
N GLU A 50 -10.93 0.79 -11.76
CA GLU A 50 -11.35 -0.20 -10.75
C GLU A 50 -10.21 -0.53 -9.78
N ASN A 51 -8.99 -0.74 -10.31
CA ASN A 51 -7.82 -1.05 -9.50
C ASN A 51 -7.45 0.09 -8.53
N VAL A 52 -7.50 1.36 -8.96
CA VAL A 52 -7.18 2.49 -8.06
C VAL A 52 -8.18 2.59 -6.91
N ALA A 53 -9.45 2.26 -7.13
CA ALA A 53 -10.50 2.30 -6.12
C ALA A 53 -10.34 1.21 -5.03
N GLY A 54 -9.87 0.02 -5.42
CA GLY A 54 -9.72 -1.12 -4.50
C GLY A 54 -8.40 -1.20 -3.74
N GLN A 55 -7.47 -0.26 -3.93
CA GLN A 55 -6.16 -0.32 -3.31
C GLN A 55 -6.17 0.17 -1.85
N LYS A 56 -5.50 -0.60 -0.99
CA LYS A 56 -5.14 -0.20 0.38
C LYS A 56 -3.74 0.41 0.41
N LEU A 57 -3.44 1.21 1.43
CA LEU A 57 -2.09 1.72 1.66
C LEU A 57 -1.19 0.55 2.10
N LYS A 58 -0.22 0.18 1.26
CA LYS A 58 0.76 -0.87 1.59
C LYS A 58 2.03 -0.23 2.15
N VAL A 59 2.46 -0.66 3.33
CA VAL A 59 3.68 -0.18 3.99
C VAL A 59 4.57 -1.36 4.33
N ALA A 60 5.78 -1.40 3.76
CA ALA A 60 6.75 -2.44 4.06
C ALA A 60 7.76 -1.95 5.11
N LEU A 61 7.98 -2.75 6.16
CA LEU A 61 9.03 -2.52 7.15
C LEU A 61 10.26 -3.31 6.74
N VAL A 62 11.36 -2.62 6.45
CA VAL A 62 12.61 -3.22 5.97
C VAL A 62 13.75 -2.78 6.89
N GLY A 63 14.64 -3.71 7.26
CA GLY A 63 15.75 -3.45 8.19
C GLY A 63 16.33 -4.74 8.78
N GLY A 64 17.44 -4.62 9.51
CA GLY A 64 18.14 -5.74 10.16
C GLY A 64 17.35 -6.41 11.29
N PHE A 65 17.85 -7.54 11.79
CA PHE A 65 17.26 -8.21 12.95
C PHE A 65 17.39 -7.34 14.21
N SER A 66 16.36 -7.34 15.06
CA SER A 66 16.32 -6.63 16.34
C SER A 66 16.52 -5.08 16.26
N GLU A 67 16.27 -4.47 15.11
CA GLU A 67 16.28 -2.99 14.93
C GLU A 67 14.96 -2.31 15.34
N GLY A 68 14.01 -3.05 15.94
CA GLY A 68 12.75 -2.48 16.41
C GLY A 68 11.73 -2.17 15.30
N LYS A 69 11.82 -2.82 14.13
CA LYS A 69 10.87 -2.67 13.01
C LYS A 69 9.40 -2.73 13.47
N THR A 70 9.07 -3.77 14.21
CA THR A 70 7.73 -4.02 14.72
C THR A 70 7.29 -2.94 15.72
N SER A 71 8.20 -2.48 16.59
CA SER A 71 7.94 -1.39 17.53
C SER A 71 7.65 -0.07 16.82
N ILE A 72 8.37 0.23 15.73
CA ILE A 72 8.13 1.43 14.91
C ILE A 72 6.77 1.35 14.22
N ALA A 73 6.40 0.18 13.67
CA ALA A 73 5.07 -0.01 13.08
C ALA A 73 3.95 0.25 14.09
N VAL A 74 4.08 -0.31 15.29
CA VAL A 74 3.11 -0.11 16.38
C VAL A 74 2.96 1.37 16.72
N ALA A 75 4.09 2.07 16.86
CA ALA A 75 4.10 3.50 17.17
C ALA A 75 3.47 4.34 16.06
N TRP A 76 3.78 4.06 14.80
CA TRP A 76 3.29 4.82 13.64
C TRP A 76 1.78 4.69 13.43
N ILE A 77 1.19 3.54 13.76
CA ILE A 77 -0.23 3.30 13.57
C ILE A 77 -1.07 4.05 14.64
N GLU A 78 -0.48 4.42 15.79
CA GLU A 78 -1.06 5.21 16.89
C GLU A 78 -2.42 4.73 17.47
N ARG A 79 -3.02 3.68 16.91
CA ARG A 79 -4.41 3.26 17.14
C ARG A 79 -4.57 1.82 17.58
N LEU A 80 -3.48 1.15 17.93
CA LEU A 80 -3.54 -0.27 18.25
C LEU A 80 -4.32 -0.51 19.54
N ASP A 81 -5.54 -1.02 19.38
CA ASP A 81 -6.13 -1.94 20.35
C ASP A 81 -5.12 -3.07 20.53
N LYS A 82 -4.38 -3.01 21.64
CA LYS A 82 -3.31 -3.97 21.97
C LYS A 82 -3.79 -5.43 21.96
N GLU A 83 -5.10 -5.67 21.96
CA GLU A 83 -5.70 -7.00 21.93
C GLU A 83 -5.82 -7.62 20.53
N SER A 84 -5.99 -6.82 19.47
CA SER A 84 -6.21 -7.34 18.11
C SER A 84 -4.90 -7.73 17.41
N MET A 85 -3.79 -7.12 17.83
CA MET A 85 -2.45 -7.46 17.38
C MET A 85 -1.74 -8.25 18.47
N LYS A 86 -1.89 -9.58 18.44
CA LYS A 86 -0.90 -10.49 19.04
C LYS A 86 0.38 -10.41 18.20
N ILE A 87 1.08 -9.29 18.32
CA ILE A 87 2.45 -9.21 17.88
C ILE A 87 3.22 -10.11 18.82
N ASP A 88 3.51 -11.32 18.33
CA ASP A 88 4.43 -12.21 19.01
C ASP A 88 5.70 -11.42 19.27
N HIS A 89 6.00 -11.20 20.55
CA HIS A 89 7.24 -10.56 21.01
C HIS A 89 8.48 -11.43 20.71
N LYS A 90 8.30 -12.52 19.96
CA LYS A 90 9.33 -13.39 19.43
C LYS A 90 9.96 -12.67 18.22
N GLU A 91 11.05 -11.98 18.50
CA GLU A 91 11.96 -11.48 17.48
C GLU A 91 12.32 -12.62 16.52
N SER A 92 12.17 -12.38 15.22
CA SER A 92 12.48 -13.33 14.14
C SER A 92 11.43 -14.44 13.92
N SER A 93 10.48 -14.15 13.03
CA SER A 93 9.96 -15.18 12.13
C SER A 93 10.66 -15.02 10.78
N ASP A 94 11.11 -16.12 10.18
CA ASP A 94 11.72 -16.15 8.84
C ASP A 94 10.71 -15.92 7.70
N GLU A 95 9.51 -15.45 8.04
CA GLU A 95 8.36 -15.32 7.14
C GLU A 95 7.87 -13.87 7.08
N VAL A 96 7.39 -13.48 5.89
CA VAL A 96 6.71 -12.21 5.67
C VAL A 96 5.35 -12.24 6.38
N LYS A 97 5.09 -11.27 7.25
CA LYS A 97 3.80 -11.12 7.94
C LYS A 97 3.05 -9.93 7.39
N ILE A 98 1.77 -10.12 7.08
CA ILE A 98 0.88 -9.05 6.58
C ILE A 98 -0.20 -8.80 7.64
N TYR A 99 -0.29 -7.55 8.09
CA TYR A 99 -1.31 -7.11 9.02
C TYR A 99 -2.28 -6.15 8.33
N ASN A 100 -3.57 -6.45 8.39
CA ASN A 100 -4.63 -5.58 7.88
C ASN A 100 -5.14 -4.69 9.01
N ILE A 101 -5.12 -3.37 8.80
CA ILE A 101 -5.53 -2.38 9.80
C ILE A 101 -6.69 -1.58 9.22
N ASP A 102 -7.83 -1.61 9.93
CA ASP A 102 -9.07 -0.91 9.59
C ASP A 102 -9.58 -1.14 8.15
N ASP A 103 -9.13 -2.20 7.48
CA ASP A 103 -9.36 -2.46 6.04
C ASP A 103 -8.76 -1.38 5.10
N GLU A 104 -7.94 -0.47 5.61
CA GLU A 104 -7.38 0.65 4.84
C GLU A 104 -5.87 0.55 4.63
N ILE A 105 -5.15 -0.16 5.52
CA ILE A 105 -3.69 -0.29 5.50
C ILE A 105 -3.29 -1.77 5.55
N GLU A 106 -2.34 -2.15 4.71
CA GLU A 106 -1.61 -3.41 4.77
C GLU A 106 -0.18 -3.14 5.22
N LEU A 107 0.14 -3.53 6.45
CA LEU A 107 1.50 -3.47 6.97
C LEU A 107 2.20 -4.79 6.67
N VAL A 108 3.28 -4.73 5.91
CA VAL A 108 4.10 -5.87 5.51
C VAL A 108 5.38 -5.85 6.35
N ASP A 109 5.42 -6.70 7.37
CA ASP A 109 6.61 -6.92 8.17
C ASP A 109 7.50 -7.95 7.47
N THR A 110 8.70 -7.53 7.11
CA THR A 110 9.67 -8.39 6.40
C THR A 110 10.71 -8.94 7.38
N PRO A 111 11.19 -10.18 7.17
CA PRO A 111 12.30 -10.72 7.95
C PRO A 111 13.52 -9.80 7.93
N GLY A 112 14.37 -9.88 8.96
CA GLY A 112 15.64 -9.18 8.97
C GLY A 112 16.48 -9.57 7.75
N LEU A 113 16.91 -8.62 6.94
CA LEU A 113 17.60 -8.96 5.69
C LEU A 113 19.06 -9.35 5.89
N PHE A 114 19.69 -8.98 7.02
CA PHE A 114 21.05 -9.38 7.38
C PHE A 114 21.20 -9.35 8.90
N GLY A 115 21.72 -10.44 9.47
CA GLY A 115 22.26 -10.42 10.82
C GLY A 115 23.70 -9.95 10.74
N CYS A 116 24.04 -8.84 11.42
CA CYS A 116 25.43 -8.56 11.72
C CYS A 116 25.90 -9.64 12.69
N GLU A 117 26.55 -10.70 12.17
CA GLU A 117 27.42 -11.52 13.00
C GLU A 117 28.54 -10.62 13.49
N VAL A 118 28.45 -10.17 14.74
CA VAL A 118 29.62 -9.64 15.43
C VAL A 118 30.53 -10.84 15.65
N PRO A 119 31.78 -10.86 15.12
CA PRO A 119 32.68 -11.97 15.39
C PRO A 119 32.88 -12.02 16.90
N ASN A 120 32.59 -13.16 17.52
CA ASN A 120 32.99 -13.42 18.91
C ASN A 120 34.49 -13.13 19.03
N ARG A 121 34.85 -12.13 19.85
CA ARG A 121 36.21 -11.89 20.29
C ARG A 121 36.40 -12.49 21.68
#